data_AF-A0A3M2WML9-F1
#
_entry.id   AF-A0A3M2WML9-F1
#
_cell.length_a   1.000
_cell.length_b   1.000
_cell.length_c   1.000
_cell.angle_alpha   90.00
_cell.angle_beta   90.00
_cell.angle_gamma   90.00
#
_symmetry.space_group_name_H-M   'P 1'
#
loop_
_entity.id
_entity.type
_entity.pdbx_description
1 polymer ?
#
loop_
_entity_poly.entity_id
_entity_poly.type
_entity_poly.pdbx_seq_one_letter_code
_entity_poly.pdbx_strand_id
1 'polypeptide(L)'
;MRSGNKKKLLDQPPQILRRWFAIKIIRGLRPHIEGAARYFLRIKLVIRERKRSAALTDALNATTENFKKSKSTKHFELLKIFFNLSLFFLLAEKDIQSVKIDALTHPDEWKRNLSLRIILLVIHEWDMAKVAPAKQLKEAYRIAGISEDLIKEMNVAFREINKAHARAKILLSPARHATIAHRDADAMLQYEMIMKIDTLSTMEIASSFYEGADLFVKALPKVMLEASSTQSLIKQFRV
;
A
#
# COMPACT_ATOMS: atom_id res chain seq x y z
N MET A 1 35.19 -32.41 39.12
CA MET A 1 34.67 -32.61 37.75
C MET A 1 33.28 -33.21 37.82
N ARG A 2 32.20 -32.44 37.60
CA ARG A 2 30.82 -32.96 37.58
C ARG A 2 30.53 -33.55 36.19
N SER A 3 30.53 -34.87 36.10
CA SER A 3 30.05 -35.62 34.93
C SER A 3 28.53 -35.48 34.88
N GLY A 4 28.05 -34.58 34.03
CA GLY A 4 26.63 -34.42 33.74
C GLY A 4 26.18 -35.55 32.81
N ASN A 5 25.64 -36.62 33.40
CA ASN A 5 25.11 -37.76 32.67
C ASN A 5 23.92 -37.31 31.81
N LYS A 6 24.14 -37.06 30.50
CA LYS A 6 23.08 -36.72 29.55
C LYS A 6 22.20 -37.96 29.34
N LYS A 7 21.12 -38.08 30.12
CA LYS A 7 20.08 -39.12 29.89
C LYS A 7 19.65 -39.07 28.42
N LYS A 8 19.68 -40.22 27.73
CA LYS A 8 19.30 -40.29 26.31
C LYS A 8 17.81 -39.97 26.19
N LEU A 9 17.42 -39.34 25.08
CA LEU A 9 16.04 -38.87 24.86
C LEU A 9 15.00 -40.01 25.03
N LEU A 10 15.40 -41.25 24.73
CA LEU A 10 14.59 -42.46 24.82
C LEU A 10 14.33 -42.94 26.27
N ASP A 11 15.10 -42.46 27.24
CA ASP A 11 14.94 -42.80 28.67
C ASP A 11 13.98 -41.84 29.39
N GLN A 12 13.37 -40.91 28.66
CA GLN A 12 12.46 -39.90 29.20
C GLN A 12 11.03 -40.43 29.34
N PRO A 13 10.23 -39.89 30.29
CA PRO A 13 8.83 -40.24 30.44
C PRO A 13 8.05 -40.17 29.11
N PRO A 14 7.10 -41.09 28.85
CA PRO A 14 6.35 -41.17 27.59
C PRO A 14 5.68 -39.85 27.18
N GLN A 15 5.28 -39.03 28.15
CA GLN A 15 4.68 -37.71 27.93
C GLN A 15 5.67 -36.70 27.30
N ILE A 16 6.94 -36.72 27.73
CA ILE A 16 8.00 -35.85 27.19
C ILE A 16 8.34 -36.25 25.76
N LEU A 17 8.44 -37.57 25.51
CA LEU A 17 8.64 -38.12 24.18
C LEU A 17 7.51 -37.71 23.23
N ARG A 18 6.24 -37.91 23.62
CA ARG A 18 5.07 -37.49 22.82
C ARG A 18 5.07 -36.00 22.51
N ARG A 19 5.37 -35.14 23.49
CA ARG A 19 5.45 -33.68 23.30
C ARG A 19 6.58 -33.30 22.34
N TRP A 20 7.74 -33.93 22.46
CA TRP A 20 8.88 -33.67 21.58
C TRP A 20 8.58 -34.10 20.14
N PHE A 21 8.01 -35.30 19.94
CA PHE A 21 7.59 -35.77 18.61
C PHE A 21 6.49 -34.88 18.02
N ALA A 22 5.50 -34.47 18.81
CA ALA A 22 4.47 -33.53 18.36
C ALA A 22 5.09 -32.21 17.89
N ILE A 23 6.01 -31.61 18.66
CA ILE A 23 6.72 -30.39 18.26
C ILE A 23 7.54 -30.62 16.99
N LYS A 24 8.23 -31.76 16.86
CA LYS A 24 9.05 -32.07 15.69
C LYS A 24 8.19 -32.29 14.44
N ILE A 25 7.08 -33.00 14.56
CA ILE A 25 6.10 -33.23 13.49
C ILE A 25 5.47 -31.90 13.07
N ILE A 26 5.03 -31.07 14.02
CA ILE A 26 4.49 -29.74 13.74
C ILE A 26 5.54 -28.89 13.02
N ARG A 27 6.79 -28.87 13.49
CA ARG A 27 7.87 -28.11 12.83
C ARG A 27 8.18 -28.61 11.42
N GLY A 28 8.12 -29.93 11.19
CA GLY A 28 8.33 -30.52 9.87
C GLY A 28 7.16 -30.29 8.91
N LEU A 29 5.92 -30.37 9.39
CA LEU A 29 4.72 -30.20 8.56
C LEU A 29 4.36 -28.74 8.32
N ARG A 30 4.67 -27.84 9.25
CA ARG A 30 4.39 -26.40 9.16
C ARG A 30 4.80 -25.78 7.82
N PRO A 31 6.03 -25.93 7.30
CA PRO A 31 6.40 -25.33 6.01
C PRO A 31 5.54 -25.86 4.85
N HIS A 32 5.14 -27.13 4.87
CA HIS A 32 4.28 -27.71 3.84
C HIS A 32 2.84 -27.21 3.95
N ILE A 33 2.28 -27.13 5.16
CA ILE A 33 0.94 -26.60 5.41
C ILE A 33 0.88 -25.12 5.01
N GLU A 34 1.86 -24.33 5.43
CA GLU A 34 1.95 -22.92 5.06
C GLU A 34 2.12 -22.73 3.54
N GLY A 35 2.95 -23.57 2.90
CA GLY A 35 3.11 -23.56 1.45
C GLY A 35 1.80 -23.86 0.71
N ALA A 36 1.08 -24.91 1.12
CA ALA A 36 -0.22 -25.27 0.55
C ALA A 36 -1.27 -24.18 0.77
N ALA A 37 -1.33 -23.61 1.99
CA ALA A 37 -2.23 -22.51 2.31
C ALA A 37 -1.94 -21.27 1.44
N ARG A 38 -0.67 -20.91 1.26
CA ARG A 38 -0.26 -19.80 0.38
C ARG A 38 -0.65 -20.07 -1.08
N TYR A 39 -0.42 -21.28 -1.58
CA TYR A 39 -0.79 -21.65 -2.94
C TYR A 39 -2.30 -21.52 -3.19
N PHE A 40 -3.11 -22.09 -2.31
CA PHE A 40 -4.58 -22.00 -2.41
C PHE A 40 -5.05 -20.54 -2.31
N LEU A 41 -4.50 -19.78 -1.35
CA LEU A 41 -4.82 -18.37 -1.16
C LEU A 41 -4.45 -17.55 -2.41
N ARG A 42 -3.29 -17.82 -3.02
CA ARG A 42 -2.84 -17.16 -4.25
C ARG A 42 -3.85 -17.33 -5.38
N ILE A 43 -4.29 -18.56 -5.64
CA ILE A 43 -5.29 -18.85 -6.69
C ILE A 43 -6.56 -18.04 -6.43
N LYS A 44 -7.08 -18.12 -5.20
CA LYS A 44 -8.29 -17.40 -4.79
C LYS A 44 -8.15 -15.88 -4.96
N LEU A 45 -7.03 -15.31 -4.52
CA LEU A 45 -6.76 -13.89 -4.61
C LEU A 45 -6.58 -13.43 -6.06
N VAL A 46 -5.80 -14.14 -6.87
CA VAL A 46 -5.60 -13.80 -8.29
C VAL A 46 -6.94 -13.72 -9.02
N ILE A 47 -7.84 -14.69 -8.82
CA ILE A 47 -9.15 -14.69 -9.45
C ILE A 47 -9.98 -13.49 -8.99
N ARG A 48 -10.04 -13.24 -7.67
CA ARG A 48 -10.81 -12.14 -7.09
C ARG A 48 -10.30 -10.77 -7.57
N GLU A 49 -8.98 -10.62 -7.66
CA GLU A 49 -8.34 -9.35 -7.97
C GLU A 49 -8.35 -8.99 -9.46
N ARG A 50 -8.65 -9.93 -10.36
CA ARG A 50 -8.82 -9.63 -11.80
C ARG A 50 -9.83 -8.51 -12.04
N LYS A 51 -11.00 -8.59 -11.37
CA LYS A 51 -12.06 -7.57 -11.51
C LYS A 51 -11.58 -6.20 -11.02
N ARG A 52 -10.91 -6.16 -9.87
CA ARG A 52 -10.38 -4.92 -9.29
C ARG A 52 -9.27 -4.32 -10.17
N SER A 53 -8.37 -5.16 -10.68
CA SER A 53 -7.31 -4.72 -11.60
C SER A 53 -7.86 -4.17 -12.91
N ALA A 54 -8.91 -4.78 -13.46
CA ALA A 54 -9.61 -4.25 -14.63
C ALA A 54 -10.22 -2.88 -14.32
N ALA A 55 -11.05 -2.78 -13.28
CA ALA A 55 -11.68 -1.52 -12.88
C ALA A 55 -10.66 -0.39 -12.61
N LEU A 56 -9.52 -0.71 -11.99
CA LEU A 56 -8.44 0.26 -11.77
C LEU A 56 -7.80 0.73 -13.08
N THR A 57 -7.61 -0.19 -14.02
CA THR A 57 -7.02 0.13 -15.33
C THR A 57 -7.98 1.00 -16.14
N ASP A 58 -9.28 0.68 -16.11
CA ASP A 58 -10.32 1.48 -16.75
C ASP A 58 -10.40 2.88 -16.14
N ALA A 59 -10.38 2.99 -14.80
CA ALA A 59 -10.37 4.27 -14.10
C ALA A 59 -9.13 5.11 -14.46
N LEU A 60 -7.95 4.50 -14.53
CA LEU A 60 -6.71 5.18 -14.91
C LEU A 60 -6.74 5.66 -16.36
N ASN A 61 -7.24 4.83 -17.29
CA ASN A 61 -7.39 5.18 -18.69
C ASN A 61 -8.40 6.33 -18.88
N ALA A 62 -9.58 6.21 -18.27
CA ALA A 62 -10.62 7.24 -18.33
C ALA A 62 -10.15 8.57 -17.73
N THR A 63 -9.46 8.53 -16.58
CA THR A 63 -8.91 9.73 -15.94
C THR A 63 -7.84 10.36 -16.83
N THR A 64 -6.96 9.55 -17.45
CA THR A 64 -5.90 10.04 -18.34
C THR A 64 -6.48 10.68 -19.60
N GLU A 65 -7.49 10.06 -20.21
CA GLU A 65 -8.14 10.59 -21.41
C GLU A 65 -8.82 11.94 -21.12
N ASN A 66 -9.61 12.00 -20.04
CA ASN A 66 -10.28 13.23 -19.64
C ASN A 66 -9.29 14.33 -19.23
N PHE A 67 -8.19 13.96 -18.58
CA PHE A 67 -7.15 14.91 -18.23
C PHE A 67 -6.46 15.50 -19.47
N LYS A 68 -6.16 14.68 -20.49
CA LYS A 68 -5.61 15.14 -21.77
C LYS A 68 -6.57 16.11 -22.48
N LYS A 69 -7.88 15.81 -22.48
CA LYS A 69 -8.92 16.71 -23.04
C LYS A 69 -9.00 18.04 -22.27
N SER A 70 -8.92 18.01 -20.95
CA SER A 70 -8.89 19.22 -20.13
C SER A 70 -7.63 20.07 -20.39
N LYS A 71 -6.48 19.44 -20.63
CA LYS A 71 -5.21 20.13 -20.91
C LYS A 71 -5.23 20.96 -22.20
N SER A 72 -6.01 20.55 -23.22
CA SER A 72 -6.16 21.33 -24.45
C SER A 72 -6.94 22.64 -24.27
N THR A 73 -7.59 22.87 -23.13
CA THR A 73 -8.42 24.06 -22.89
C THR A 73 -7.80 24.92 -21.78
N LYS A 74 -7.30 26.11 -22.12
CA LYS A 74 -6.59 27.02 -21.19
C LYS A 74 -7.42 27.47 -19.96
N HIS A 75 -8.74 27.43 -20.04
CA HIS A 75 -9.64 27.96 -19.00
C HIS A 75 -9.91 27.00 -17.84
N PHE A 76 -9.35 25.78 -17.85
CA PHE A 76 -9.66 24.74 -16.86
C PHE A 76 -8.42 24.27 -16.08
N GLU A 77 -7.50 25.18 -15.75
CA GLU A 77 -6.28 24.86 -14.99
C GLU A 77 -6.58 24.25 -13.61
N LEU A 78 -7.71 24.58 -12.99
CA LEU A 78 -8.07 24.09 -11.66
C LEU A 78 -8.61 22.66 -11.68
N LEU A 79 -9.31 22.26 -12.75
CA LEU A 79 -9.68 20.87 -12.97
C LEU A 79 -8.44 19.97 -13.09
N LYS A 80 -7.32 20.51 -13.58
CA LYS A 80 -6.05 19.76 -13.65
C LYS A 80 -5.56 19.33 -12.28
N ILE A 81 -5.81 20.11 -11.22
CA ILE A 81 -5.43 19.74 -9.85
C ILE A 81 -6.17 18.46 -9.44
N PHE A 82 -7.50 18.40 -9.66
CA PHE A 82 -8.29 17.21 -9.33
C PHE A 82 -7.92 16.00 -10.19
N PHE A 83 -7.68 16.18 -11.49
CA PHE A 83 -7.20 15.08 -12.34
C PHE A 83 -5.81 14.59 -11.95
N ASN A 84 -4.88 15.50 -11.65
CA ASN A 84 -3.53 15.14 -11.20
C ASN A 84 -3.59 14.38 -9.87
N LEU A 85 -4.43 14.84 -8.94
CA LEU A 85 -4.70 14.18 -7.66
C LEU A 85 -5.24 12.75 -7.87
N SER A 86 -6.23 12.58 -8.76
CA SER A 86 -6.78 11.27 -9.12
C SER A 86 -5.71 10.36 -9.72
N LEU A 87 -4.94 10.84 -10.70
CA LEU A 87 -3.90 10.04 -11.34
C LEU A 87 -2.79 9.63 -10.37
N PHE A 88 -2.35 10.55 -9.51
CA PHE A 88 -1.33 10.28 -8.51
C PHE A 88 -1.77 9.15 -7.56
N PHE A 89 -3.03 9.16 -7.13
CA PHE A 89 -3.58 8.07 -6.33
C PHE A 89 -3.72 6.76 -7.13
N LEU A 90 -4.27 6.80 -8.34
CA LEU A 90 -4.49 5.61 -9.16
C LEU A 90 -3.17 4.91 -9.55
N LEU A 91 -2.10 5.67 -9.77
CA LEU A 91 -0.76 5.14 -10.02
C LEU A 91 -0.23 4.39 -8.79
N ALA A 92 -0.29 5.00 -7.61
CA ALA A 92 0.15 4.36 -6.38
C ALA A 92 -0.66 3.10 -6.06
N GLU A 93 -1.98 3.14 -6.28
CA GLU A 93 -2.82 1.95 -6.15
C GLU A 93 -2.41 0.87 -7.17
N LYS A 94 -2.10 1.23 -8.42
CA LYS A 94 -1.64 0.27 -9.44
C LYS A 94 -0.33 -0.41 -9.05
N ASP A 95 0.61 0.35 -8.51
CA ASP A 95 1.88 -0.19 -8.02
C ASP A 95 1.66 -1.19 -6.88
N ILE A 96 0.86 -0.83 -5.86
CA ILE A 96 0.54 -1.75 -4.75
C ILE A 96 -0.22 -2.98 -5.27
N GLN A 97 -1.19 -2.81 -6.16
CA GLN A 97 -1.95 -3.91 -6.77
C GLN A 97 -1.05 -4.91 -7.50
N SER A 98 0.02 -4.44 -8.14
CA SER A 98 0.95 -5.30 -8.88
C SER A 98 1.75 -6.25 -7.98
N VAL A 99 2.01 -5.86 -6.72
CA VAL A 99 2.88 -6.61 -5.80
C VAL A 99 2.14 -7.24 -4.62
N LYS A 100 0.91 -6.84 -4.29
CA LYS A 100 0.21 -7.27 -3.05
C LYS A 100 0.00 -8.78 -2.95
N ILE A 101 -0.29 -9.46 -4.07
CA ILE A 101 -0.50 -10.91 -4.06
C ILE A 101 0.83 -11.61 -3.75
N ASP A 102 1.93 -11.13 -4.33
CA ASP A 102 3.25 -11.67 -4.06
C ASP A 102 3.67 -11.39 -2.60
N ALA A 103 3.42 -10.19 -2.10
CA ALA A 103 3.67 -9.83 -0.70
C ALA A 103 3.01 -10.82 0.30
N LEU A 104 1.79 -11.26 0.00
CA LEU A 104 1.02 -12.16 0.88
C LEU A 104 1.30 -13.64 0.65
N THR A 105 1.53 -14.06 -0.60
CA THR A 105 1.39 -15.48 -0.97
C THR A 105 2.56 -16.06 -1.75
N HIS A 106 3.55 -15.26 -2.13
CA HIS A 106 4.67 -15.79 -2.92
C HIS A 106 5.40 -16.90 -2.13
N PRO A 107 5.76 -18.05 -2.73
CA PRO A 107 6.42 -19.14 -2.01
C PRO A 107 7.81 -18.78 -1.49
N ASP A 108 8.58 -18.06 -2.31
CA ASP A 108 9.89 -17.52 -1.93
C ASP A 108 9.74 -16.31 -1.00
N GLU A 109 10.39 -16.39 0.16
CA GLU A 109 10.43 -15.36 1.19
C GLU A 109 11.08 -14.07 0.73
N TRP A 110 12.15 -14.17 -0.05
CA TRP A 110 12.85 -12.99 -0.57
C TRP A 110 11.90 -12.12 -1.39
N LYS A 111 11.16 -12.75 -2.30
CA LYS A 111 10.15 -12.07 -3.13
C LYS A 111 9.01 -11.49 -2.30
N ARG A 112 8.51 -12.19 -1.27
CA ARG A 112 7.51 -11.62 -0.35
C ARG A 112 8.02 -10.35 0.31
N ASN A 113 9.23 -10.40 0.86
CA ASN A 113 9.85 -9.28 1.58
C ASN A 113 10.15 -8.11 0.64
N LEU A 114 10.58 -8.39 -0.60
CA LEU A 114 10.73 -7.39 -1.64
C LEU A 114 9.38 -6.71 -1.96
N SER A 115 8.32 -7.48 -2.17
CA SER A 115 6.98 -6.93 -2.43
C SER A 115 6.45 -6.09 -1.26
N LEU A 116 6.67 -6.54 -0.02
CA LEU A 116 6.33 -5.78 1.19
C LEU A 116 7.05 -4.42 1.24
N ARG A 117 8.35 -4.42 0.95
CA ARG A 117 9.14 -3.18 0.86
C ARG A 117 8.62 -2.25 -0.23
N ILE A 118 8.22 -2.78 -1.39
CA ILE A 118 7.65 -1.96 -2.46
C ILE A 118 6.36 -1.29 -1.98
N ILE A 119 5.45 -2.03 -1.32
CA ILE A 119 4.22 -1.45 -0.74
C ILE A 119 4.57 -0.33 0.24
N LEU A 120 5.50 -0.61 1.17
CA LEU A 120 5.90 0.36 2.18
C LEU A 120 6.56 1.60 1.55
N LEU A 121 7.36 1.41 0.50
CA LEU A 121 7.99 2.48 -0.28
C LEU A 121 6.94 3.32 -1.01
N VAL A 122 5.96 2.71 -1.66
CA VAL A 122 4.87 3.43 -2.32
C VAL A 122 4.13 4.27 -1.28
N ILE A 123 3.73 3.70 -0.13
CA ILE A 123 3.03 4.46 0.93
C ILE A 123 3.91 5.58 1.50
N HIS A 124 5.21 5.33 1.69
CA HIS A 124 6.17 6.32 2.16
C HIS A 124 6.40 7.47 1.16
N GLU A 125 6.40 7.19 -0.14
CA GLU A 125 6.68 8.21 -1.17
C GLU A 125 5.40 8.94 -1.62
N TRP A 126 4.24 8.34 -1.32
CA TRP A 126 2.92 8.91 -1.54
C TRP A 126 2.69 10.11 -0.61
N ASP A 127 3.03 11.28 -1.12
CA ASP A 127 2.87 12.57 -0.45
C ASP A 127 1.99 13.47 -1.32
N MET A 128 0.73 13.61 -0.91
CA MET A 128 -0.27 14.39 -1.64
C MET A 128 0.05 15.89 -1.69
N ALA A 129 0.87 16.40 -0.77
CA ALA A 129 1.28 17.80 -0.79
C ALA A 129 2.14 18.13 -2.03
N LYS A 130 2.78 17.12 -2.64
CA LYS A 130 3.56 17.29 -3.88
C LYS A 130 2.69 17.57 -5.11
N VAL A 131 1.49 17.00 -5.16
CA VAL A 131 0.60 17.08 -6.33
C VAL A 131 -0.56 18.04 -6.17
N ALA A 132 -0.96 18.29 -4.92
CA ALA A 132 -2.01 19.24 -4.58
C ALA A 132 -1.60 20.03 -3.32
N PRO A 133 -0.69 21.02 -3.45
CA PRO A 133 -0.31 21.89 -2.36
C PRO A 133 -1.55 22.53 -1.72
N ALA A 134 -1.63 22.56 -0.39
CA ALA A 134 -2.84 22.95 0.34
C ALA A 134 -3.43 24.30 -0.11
N LYS A 135 -2.58 25.29 -0.43
CA LYS A 135 -3.03 26.59 -0.96
C LYS A 135 -3.73 26.46 -2.32
N GLN A 136 -3.15 25.70 -3.24
CA GLN A 136 -3.70 25.49 -4.57
C GLN A 136 -4.98 24.65 -4.51
N LEU A 137 -5.00 23.62 -3.66
CA LEU A 137 -6.18 22.78 -3.48
C LEU A 137 -7.35 23.55 -2.87
N LYS A 138 -7.09 24.37 -1.84
CA LYS A 138 -8.10 25.24 -1.23
C LYS A 138 -8.68 26.23 -2.24
N GLU A 139 -7.82 26.80 -3.08
CA GLU A 139 -8.25 27.72 -4.13
C GLU A 139 -9.07 26.99 -5.22
N ALA A 140 -8.65 25.79 -5.61
CA ALA A 140 -9.40 24.94 -6.54
C ALA A 140 -10.80 24.62 -6.00
N TYR A 141 -10.92 24.25 -4.72
CA TYR A 141 -12.22 24.03 -4.08
C TYR A 141 -13.10 25.28 -4.11
N ARG A 142 -12.53 26.44 -3.76
CA ARG A 142 -13.25 27.73 -3.70
C ARG A 142 -13.79 28.13 -5.08
N ILE A 143 -12.94 28.12 -6.10
CA ILE A 143 -13.34 28.54 -7.45
C ILE A 143 -14.30 27.54 -8.08
N ALA A 144 -14.04 26.23 -7.91
CA ALA A 144 -14.93 25.20 -8.40
C ALA A 144 -16.27 25.18 -7.63
N GLY A 145 -16.39 25.90 -6.52
CA GLY A 145 -17.60 26.00 -5.73
C GLY A 145 -17.97 24.69 -5.07
N ILE A 146 -16.97 23.92 -4.62
CA ILE A 146 -17.17 22.64 -3.95
C ILE A 146 -17.84 22.85 -2.60
N SER A 147 -18.78 21.98 -2.26
CA SER A 147 -19.50 22.04 -0.98
C SER A 147 -18.56 21.84 0.22
N GLU A 148 -18.80 22.58 1.31
CA GLU A 148 -17.99 22.49 2.54
C GLU A 148 -18.02 21.09 3.17
N ASP A 149 -19.15 20.40 3.09
CA ASP A 149 -19.27 19.02 3.56
C ASP A 149 -18.34 18.08 2.80
N LEU A 150 -18.24 18.24 1.48
CA LEU A 150 -17.39 17.42 0.65
C LEU A 150 -15.90 17.77 0.80
N ILE A 151 -15.57 19.04 1.02
CA ILE A 151 -14.23 19.48 1.44
C ILE A 151 -13.85 18.80 2.76
N LYS A 152 -14.78 18.73 3.72
CA LYS A 152 -14.57 18.04 4.99
C LYS A 152 -14.34 16.55 4.80
N GLU A 153 -15.13 15.86 3.95
CA GLU A 153 -14.90 14.45 3.60
C GLU A 153 -13.49 14.23 3.04
N MET A 154 -13.05 15.07 2.09
CA MET A 154 -11.70 15.02 1.52
C MET A 154 -10.61 15.23 2.58
N ASN A 155 -10.77 16.20 3.46
CA ASN A 155 -9.81 16.49 4.53
C ASN A 155 -9.68 15.34 5.52
N VAL A 156 -10.79 14.66 5.85
CA VAL A 156 -10.76 13.44 6.67
C VAL A 156 -9.96 12.36 5.97
N ALA A 157 -10.22 12.12 4.67
CA ALA A 157 -9.48 11.14 3.89
C ALA A 157 -7.97 11.44 3.87
N PHE A 158 -7.57 12.68 3.56
CA PHE A 158 -6.16 13.07 3.56
C PHE A 158 -5.49 12.89 4.92
N ARG A 159 -6.19 13.21 6.01
CA ARG A 159 -5.65 13.04 7.36
C ARG A 159 -5.37 11.58 7.67
N GLU A 160 -6.28 10.67 7.35
CA GLU A 160 -6.07 9.24 7.59
C GLU A 160 -4.91 8.70 6.74
N ILE A 161 -4.83 9.10 5.47
CA ILE A 161 -3.71 8.64 4.63
C ILE A 161 -2.38 9.23 5.11
N ASN A 162 -2.34 10.49 5.53
CA ASN A 162 -1.14 11.13 6.06
C ASN A 162 -0.63 10.46 7.36
N LYS A 163 -1.52 9.92 8.20
CA LYS A 163 -1.12 9.11 9.36
C LYS A 163 -0.39 7.84 8.93
N ALA A 164 -0.93 7.13 7.93
CA ALA A 164 -0.29 5.93 7.39
C ALA A 164 1.07 6.25 6.75
N HIS A 165 1.15 7.33 5.96
CA HIS A 165 2.41 7.83 5.39
C HIS A 165 3.46 8.16 6.46
N ALA A 166 3.06 8.85 7.55
CA ALA A 166 3.97 9.15 8.65
C ALA A 166 4.52 7.89 9.33
N ARG A 167 3.67 6.87 9.56
CA ARG A 167 4.10 5.57 10.09
C ARG A 167 5.02 4.84 9.11
N ALA A 168 4.71 4.85 7.82
CA ALA A 168 5.53 4.25 6.78
C ALA A 168 6.94 4.86 6.73
N LYS A 169 7.04 6.19 6.90
CA LYS A 169 8.32 6.90 6.96
C LYS A 169 9.20 6.46 8.11
N ILE A 170 8.61 6.31 9.31
CA ILE A 170 9.34 5.83 10.48
C ILE A 170 9.85 4.41 10.24
N LEU A 171 8.98 3.51 9.77
CA LEU A 171 9.32 2.10 9.57
C LEU A 171 10.35 1.88 8.45
N LEU A 172 10.22 2.61 7.34
CA LEU A 172 11.06 2.42 6.15
C LEU A 172 12.41 3.15 6.22
N SER A 173 12.53 4.22 7.01
CA SER A 173 13.74 5.06 7.02
C SER A 173 15.05 4.26 7.17
N PRO A 174 15.17 3.30 8.11
CA PRO A 174 16.39 2.50 8.22
C PRO A 174 16.63 1.61 6.99
N ALA A 175 15.58 0.93 6.51
CA ALA A 175 15.69 -0.04 5.42
C ALA A 175 15.96 0.62 4.05
N ARG A 176 15.47 1.83 3.80
CA ARG A 176 15.62 2.53 2.50
C ARG A 176 17.08 2.83 2.13
N HIS A 177 17.91 3.08 3.14
CA HIS A 177 19.32 3.41 2.93
C HIS A 177 20.22 2.18 2.84
N ALA A 178 19.76 1.02 3.31
CA ALA A 178 20.57 -0.19 3.37
C ALA A 178 20.14 -1.31 2.42
N THR A 179 18.88 -1.41 2.00
CA THR A 179 18.36 -2.64 1.35
C THR A 179 18.42 -2.67 -0.19
N ILE A 180 19.14 -1.74 -0.81
CA ILE A 180 19.42 -1.74 -2.26
C ILE A 180 20.91 -1.98 -2.46
N ALA A 181 21.23 -3.03 -3.21
CA ALA A 181 22.59 -3.49 -3.48
C ALA A 181 23.43 -2.43 -4.22
N HIS A 182 24.06 -1.54 -3.44
CA HIS A 182 25.05 -0.50 -3.78
C HIS A 182 24.97 0.68 -2.78
N ARG A 183 23.93 0.76 -1.94
CA ARG A 183 23.72 1.90 -1.03
C ARG A 183 24.47 1.81 0.28
N ASP A 184 24.72 0.59 0.75
CA ASP A 184 25.50 0.32 1.98
C ASP A 184 26.70 -0.56 1.63
N ALA A 185 27.82 -0.37 2.33
CA ALA A 185 29.02 -1.17 2.14
C ALA A 185 28.90 -2.56 2.80
N ASP A 186 28.06 -2.70 3.83
CA ASP A 186 27.85 -3.94 4.56
C ASP A 186 26.73 -4.77 3.91
N ALA A 187 27.11 -5.68 3.01
CA ALA A 187 26.21 -6.60 2.34
C ALA A 187 25.42 -7.51 3.30
N MET A 188 25.99 -7.86 4.45
CA MET A 188 25.32 -8.71 5.44
C MET A 188 24.20 -7.94 6.13
N LEU A 189 24.45 -6.68 6.51
CA LEU A 189 23.40 -5.79 7.03
C LEU A 189 22.24 -5.65 6.04
N GLN A 190 22.53 -5.48 4.74
CA GLN A 190 21.47 -5.41 3.73
C GLN A 190 20.64 -6.70 3.73
N TYR A 191 21.30 -7.86 3.67
CA TYR A 191 20.63 -9.16 3.67
C TYR A 191 19.73 -9.33 4.90
N GLU A 192 20.25 -9.00 6.09
CA GLU A 192 19.49 -9.12 7.33
C GLU A 192 18.26 -8.20 7.34
N MET A 193 18.40 -6.94 6.91
CA MET A 193 17.27 -6.01 6.84
C MET A 193 16.21 -6.46 5.83
N ILE A 194 16.60 -7.13 4.76
CA ILE A 194 15.67 -7.70 3.78
C ILE A 194 14.92 -8.89 4.38
N MET A 195 15.64 -9.80 5.04
CA MET A 195 15.05 -11.02 5.57
C MET A 195 14.22 -10.76 6.83
N LYS A 196 14.58 -9.77 7.65
CA LYS A 196 13.94 -9.43 8.92
C LYS A 196 12.96 -8.26 8.81
N ILE A 197 12.38 -8.00 7.64
CA ILE A 197 11.34 -6.96 7.52
C ILE A 197 10.18 -7.28 8.45
N ASP A 198 9.69 -6.26 9.16
CA ASP A 198 8.53 -6.39 10.03
C ASP A 198 7.25 -6.49 9.19
N THR A 199 6.90 -7.73 8.84
CA THR A 199 5.73 -8.04 8.02
C THR A 199 4.41 -7.58 8.67
N LEU A 200 4.29 -7.68 10.00
CA LEU A 200 3.07 -7.31 10.72
C LEU A 200 2.89 -5.80 10.70
N SER A 201 3.91 -5.05 11.11
CA SER A 201 3.85 -3.58 11.07
C SER A 201 3.65 -3.05 9.65
N THR A 202 4.26 -3.69 8.64
CA THR A 202 4.06 -3.31 7.22
C THR A 202 2.60 -3.51 6.81
N MET A 203 1.97 -4.63 7.19
CA MET A 203 0.57 -4.93 6.89
C MET A 203 -0.39 -4.00 7.62
N GLU A 204 -0.11 -3.65 8.88
CA GLU A 204 -0.90 -2.66 9.61
C GLU A 204 -0.86 -1.28 8.95
N ILE A 205 0.31 -0.84 8.52
CA ILE A 205 0.47 0.44 7.80
C ILE A 205 -0.29 0.40 6.47
N ALA A 206 -0.19 -0.70 5.72
CA ALA A 206 -0.95 -0.87 4.48
C ALA A 206 -2.46 -0.87 4.73
N SER A 207 -2.94 -1.52 5.78
CA SER A 207 -4.36 -1.50 6.17
C SER A 207 -4.83 -0.08 6.50
N SER A 208 -4.08 0.64 7.33
CA SER A 208 -4.39 2.03 7.70
C SER A 208 -4.37 2.97 6.50
N PHE A 209 -3.45 2.76 5.55
CA PHE A 209 -3.45 3.49 4.28
C PHE A 209 -4.76 3.22 3.51
N TYR A 210 -5.19 1.97 3.42
CA TYR A 210 -6.41 1.58 2.71
C TYR A 210 -7.70 2.08 3.36
N GLU A 211 -7.73 2.24 4.69
CA GLU A 211 -8.85 2.90 5.39
C GLU A 211 -9.01 4.35 4.93
N GLY A 212 -7.91 5.11 4.84
CA GLY A 212 -7.93 6.46 4.30
C GLY A 212 -8.22 6.49 2.79
N ALA A 213 -7.68 5.54 2.04
CA ALA A 213 -7.88 5.41 0.60
C ALA A 213 -9.35 5.14 0.24
N ASP A 214 -10.06 4.33 1.04
CA ASP A 214 -11.50 4.06 0.85
C ASP A 214 -12.33 5.34 0.98
N LEU A 215 -12.03 6.18 1.98
CA LEU A 215 -12.65 7.49 2.14
C LEU A 215 -12.36 8.40 0.94
N PHE A 216 -11.11 8.40 0.48
CA PHE A 216 -10.68 9.21 -0.65
C PHE A 216 -11.39 8.81 -1.96
N VAL A 217 -11.48 7.52 -2.27
CA VAL A 217 -12.17 7.02 -3.47
C VAL A 217 -13.68 7.26 -3.43
N LYS A 218 -14.28 7.38 -2.24
CA LYS A 218 -15.69 7.77 -2.08
C LYS A 218 -15.93 9.27 -2.28
N ALA A 219 -15.00 10.12 -1.85
CA ALA A 219 -15.15 11.57 -1.89
C ALA A 219 -14.70 12.19 -3.23
N LEU A 220 -13.56 11.77 -3.77
CA LEU A 220 -12.95 12.38 -4.95
C LEU A 220 -13.85 12.38 -6.19
N PRO A 221 -14.55 11.28 -6.55
CA PRO A 221 -15.45 11.31 -7.70
C PRO A 221 -16.56 12.34 -7.55
N LYS A 222 -17.10 12.52 -6.34
CA LYS A 222 -18.10 13.57 -6.06
C LYS A 222 -17.51 14.96 -6.27
N VAL A 223 -16.28 15.19 -5.82
CA VAL A 223 -15.57 16.47 -6.00
C VAL A 223 -15.41 16.76 -7.47
N MET A 224 -14.98 15.76 -8.25
CA MET A 224 -14.81 15.90 -9.69
C MET A 224 -16.14 16.18 -10.39
N LEU A 225 -17.25 15.56 -9.95
CA LEU A 225 -18.58 15.83 -10.48
C LEU A 225 -19.01 17.28 -10.21
N GLU A 226 -18.91 17.76 -8.97
CA GLU A 226 -19.21 19.15 -8.61
C GLU A 226 -18.33 20.15 -9.41
N ALA A 227 -17.02 19.86 -9.51
CA ALA A 227 -16.06 20.67 -10.26
C ALA A 227 -16.34 20.68 -11.78
N SER A 228 -16.99 19.65 -12.30
CA SER A 228 -17.40 19.54 -13.71
C SER A 228 -18.82 20.02 -13.99
N SER A 229 -19.56 20.47 -12.97
CA SER A 229 -20.92 20.99 -13.17
C SER A 229 -20.91 22.24 -14.05
N THR A 230 -21.98 22.47 -14.82
CA THR A 230 -22.09 23.64 -15.70
C THR A 230 -21.86 24.95 -14.95
N GLN A 231 -22.41 25.07 -13.74
CA GLN A 231 -22.21 26.24 -12.89
C GLN A 231 -20.75 26.42 -12.49
N SER A 232 -20.05 25.33 -12.13
CA SER A 232 -18.63 25.37 -11.79
C SER A 232 -17.76 25.72 -13.00
N LEU A 233 -18.03 25.12 -14.16
CA LEU A 233 -17.31 25.40 -15.40
C LEU A 233 -17.45 26.87 -15.81
N ILE A 234 -18.65 27.47 -15.67
CA ILE A 234 -18.86 28.90 -15.91
C ILE A 234 -18.05 29.77 -14.95
N LYS A 235 -17.99 29.40 -13.66
CA LYS A 235 -17.18 30.12 -12.66
C LYS A 235 -15.70 30.06 -13.00
N GLN A 236 -15.19 28.88 -13.39
CA GLN A 236 -13.81 28.67 -13.79
C GLN A 236 -13.45 29.42 -15.07
N PHE A 237 -14.37 29.53 -16.03
CA PHE A 237 -14.15 30.27 -17.28
C PHE A 237 -14.03 31.80 -17.06
N ARG A 238 -14.60 32.32 -15.98
CA ARG A 238 -14.59 33.75 -15.64
C ARG A 238 -13.38 34.19 -14.82
N VAL A 239 -12.55 33.25 -14.37
CA VAL A 239 -11.30 33.48 -13.63
C VAL A 239 -10.14 33.48 -14.62
#